data_AF-A0A7X7GM35-F1
#
_entry.id   AF-A0A7X7GM35-F1
#
_cell.length_a   1.000
_cell.length_b   1.000
_cell.length_c   1.000
_cell.angle_alpha   90.00
_cell.angle_beta   90.00
_cell.angle_gamma   90.00
#
_symmetry.space_group_name_H-M   'P 1'
#
loop_
_entity.id
_entity.type
_entity.pdbx_description
1 polymer ?
#
loop_
_entity_poly.entity_id
_entity_poly.type
_entity_poly.pdbx_seq_one_letter_code
_entity_poly.pdbx_strand_id
1 'polypeptide(L)'
;MDFPEPRFRTLDGRAELAVAEAAEADTGRPQRVTAIIAALYEAIDGQPCDATLARRLCVGTRKWLLQHAVRRFGSDARWFEARCPSCTAPFDLECDLADAPRTAAGTGFPVVEIATSLGPRQFEAPNGKHEERLADMHFADPRRTLAGLCGLGAV
;
A
#
# COMPACT_ATOMS: atom_id res chain seq x y z
N MET A 1 15.90 3.66 -9.32
CA MET A 1 15.47 4.04 -7.97
C MET A 1 15.02 2.75 -7.33
N ASP A 2 15.75 2.30 -6.31
CA ASP A 2 15.42 1.09 -5.56
C ASP A 2 14.12 1.28 -4.78
N PHE A 3 13.55 0.18 -4.28
CA PHE A 3 12.38 0.22 -3.40
C PHE A 3 12.68 1.03 -2.14
N PRO A 4 11.67 1.63 -1.51
CA PRO A 4 11.89 2.44 -0.33
C PRO A 4 12.59 1.62 0.75
N GLU A 5 13.52 2.24 1.48
CA GLU A 5 14.25 1.65 2.59
C GLU A 5 13.51 1.94 3.91
N PRO A 6 12.72 1.00 4.46
CA PRO A 6 12.01 1.21 5.70
C PRO A 6 12.87 0.88 6.91
N ARG A 7 12.71 1.66 7.98
CA ARG A 7 13.24 1.37 9.31
C ARG A 7 12.08 1.13 10.28
N PHE A 8 12.05 -0.04 10.90
CA PHE A 8 11.08 -0.35 11.95
C PHE A 8 11.32 0.53 13.18
N ARG A 9 10.24 0.86 13.89
CA ARG A 9 10.34 1.28 15.29
C ARG A 9 10.83 0.10 16.14
N THR A 10 11.46 0.42 17.26
CA THR A 10 11.72 -0.57 18.31
C THR A 10 10.40 -1.16 18.80
N LEU A 11 10.35 -2.48 18.91
CA LEU A 11 9.22 -3.19 19.52
C LEU A 11 9.44 -3.23 21.04
N ASP A 12 8.84 -2.26 21.72
CA ASP A 12 8.96 -2.03 23.17
C ASP A 12 7.59 -2.10 23.87
N GLY A 13 6.59 -2.69 23.22
CA GLY A 13 5.19 -2.75 23.64
C GLY A 13 4.36 -1.58 23.16
N ARG A 14 4.95 -0.38 22.94
CA ARG A 14 4.20 0.79 22.46
C ARG A 14 3.84 0.65 20.98
N ALA A 15 4.80 0.22 20.16
CA ALA A 15 4.56 0.03 18.73
C ALA A 15 3.53 -1.08 18.49
N GLU A 16 3.60 -2.16 19.25
CA GLU A 16 2.71 -3.30 19.19
C GLU A 16 1.28 -2.93 19.60
N LEU A 17 1.13 -2.18 20.70
CA LEU A 17 -0.17 -1.67 21.13
C LEU A 17 -0.78 -0.74 20.07
N ALA A 18 0.00 0.20 19.53
CA ALA A 18 -0.47 1.12 18.50
C ALA A 18 -0.91 0.40 17.22
N VAL A 19 -0.24 -0.69 16.84
CA VAL A 19 -0.66 -1.54 15.71
C VAL A 19 -1.97 -2.26 16.01
N ALA A 20 -2.11 -2.84 17.20
CA ALA A 20 -3.34 -3.53 17.61
C ALA A 20 -4.54 -2.57 17.64
N GLU A 21 -4.36 -1.38 18.23
CA GLU A 21 -5.38 -0.32 18.25
C GLU A 21 -5.75 0.13 16.84
N ALA A 22 -4.77 0.32 15.96
CA ALA A 22 -5.02 0.70 14.57
C ALA A 22 -5.77 -0.40 13.78
N ALA A 23 -5.52 -1.68 14.07
CA ALA A 23 -6.19 -2.80 13.40
C ALA A 23 -7.67 -2.91 13.81
N GLU A 24 -7.96 -2.68 15.09
CA GLU A 24 -9.31 -2.75 15.69
C GLU A 24 -10.11 -1.44 15.59
N ALA A 25 -9.49 -0.35 15.11
CA ALA A 25 -10.17 0.93 14.94
C ALA A 25 -11.40 0.82 14.03
N ASP A 26 -12.51 1.43 14.45
CA ASP A 26 -13.75 1.52 13.67
C ASP A 26 -13.61 2.55 12.52
N THR A 27 -12.76 2.21 11.55
CA THR A 27 -12.47 3.02 10.37
C THR A 27 -12.34 2.15 9.13
N GLY A 28 -12.43 2.80 7.96
CA GLY A 28 -12.21 2.12 6.68
C GLY A 28 -10.86 1.39 6.64
N ARG A 29 -10.82 0.27 5.90
CA ARG A 29 -9.58 -0.52 5.75
C ARG A 29 -8.37 0.31 5.31
N PRO A 30 -8.48 1.25 4.36
CA PRO A 30 -7.34 2.09 3.97
C PRO A 30 -6.79 2.97 5.09
N GLN A 31 -7.68 3.53 5.92
CA GLN A 31 -7.32 4.34 7.09
C GLN A 31 -6.56 3.50 8.12
N ARG A 32 -7.03 2.28 8.38
CA ARG A 32 -6.32 1.32 9.25
C ARG A 32 -4.93 0.98 8.72
N VAL A 33 -4.79 0.74 7.41
CA VAL A 33 -3.48 0.51 6.79
C VAL A 33 -2.54 1.70 6.99
N THR A 34 -3.04 2.92 6.80
CA THR A 34 -2.26 4.15 7.04
C THR A 34 -1.78 4.22 8.49
N ALA A 35 -2.67 3.97 9.45
CA ALA A 35 -2.33 3.97 10.88
C ALA A 35 -1.33 2.87 11.25
N ILE A 36 -1.51 1.65 10.76
CA ILE A 36 -0.60 0.53 10.98
C ILE A 36 0.81 0.83 10.46
N ILE A 37 0.93 1.37 9.23
CA ILE A 37 2.24 1.73 8.65
C ILE A 37 2.93 2.82 9.50
N ALA A 38 2.19 3.85 9.92
CA ALA A 38 2.73 4.92 10.75
C ALA A 38 3.15 4.45 12.16
N ALA A 39 2.44 3.46 12.71
CA ALA A 39 2.78 2.84 13.99
C ALA A 39 4.01 1.92 13.91
N LEU A 40 4.17 1.18 12.81
CA LEU A 40 5.25 0.19 12.64
C LEU A 40 6.59 0.79 12.27
N TYR A 41 6.59 1.78 11.37
CA TYR A 41 7.80 2.29 10.77
C TYR A 41 8.19 3.62 11.41
N GLU A 42 9.47 3.76 11.72
CA GLU A 42 10.05 5.00 12.23
C GLU A 42 10.39 5.95 11.08
N ALA A 43 10.96 5.39 10.00
CA ALA A 43 11.36 6.13 8.82
C ALA A 43 11.23 5.28 7.55
N ILE A 44 11.06 5.94 6.41
CA ILE A 44 11.07 5.36 5.07
C ILE A 44 11.90 6.27 4.18
N ASP A 45 12.95 5.75 3.53
CA ASP A 45 13.92 6.55 2.75
C ASP A 45 14.51 7.71 3.56
N GLY A 46 14.78 7.47 4.84
CA GLY A 46 15.29 8.48 5.78
C GLY A 46 14.27 9.53 6.22
N GLN A 47 13.04 9.52 5.68
CA GLN A 47 11.98 10.44 6.09
C GLN A 47 11.19 9.87 7.28
N PRO A 48 10.85 10.67 8.31
CA PRO A 48 10.01 10.21 9.41
C PRO A 48 8.68 9.66 8.90
N CYS A 49 8.34 8.45 9.32
CA CYS A 49 7.09 7.80 8.93
C CYS A 49 5.98 8.17 9.91
N ASP A 50 5.18 9.16 9.50
CA ASP A 50 3.93 9.54 10.14
C ASP A 50 2.72 9.15 9.27
N ALA A 51 1.51 9.46 9.74
CA ALA A 51 0.29 9.20 8.98
C ALA A 51 0.23 9.96 7.64
N THR A 52 0.91 11.10 7.52
CA THR A 52 0.96 11.90 6.30
C THR A 52 1.80 11.20 5.24
N LEU A 53 3.01 10.76 5.59
CA LEU A 53 3.87 9.99 4.71
C LEU A 53 3.19 8.68 4.34
N ALA A 54 2.70 7.91 5.33
CA ALA A 54 2.05 6.62 5.11
C ALA A 54 0.87 6.70 4.13
N ARG A 55 0.10 7.80 4.16
CA ARG A 55 -1.02 8.06 3.25
C ARG A 55 -0.56 8.40 1.82
N ARG A 56 0.62 8.99 1.63
CA ARG A 56 1.17 9.36 0.31
C ARG A 56 1.89 8.21 -0.40
N LEU A 57 2.25 7.16 0.32
CA LEU A 57 2.85 5.97 -0.29
C LEU A 57 1.89 5.34 -1.30
N CYS A 58 2.43 4.92 -2.45
CA CYS A 58 1.62 4.24 -3.45
C CYS A 58 1.11 2.89 -2.92
N VAL A 59 0.01 2.39 -3.51
CA VAL A 59 -0.64 1.14 -3.08
C VAL A 59 0.33 -0.04 -3.08
N GLY A 60 1.20 -0.12 -4.09
CA GLY A 60 2.22 -1.16 -4.19
C GLY A 60 3.18 -1.15 -2.99
N THR A 61 3.72 0.03 -2.66
CA THR A 61 4.58 0.22 -1.49
C THR A 61 3.86 -0.09 -0.19
N ARG A 62 2.61 0.35 -0.02
CA ARG A 62 1.82 0.08 1.19
C ARG A 62 1.61 -1.42 1.39
N LYS A 63 1.21 -2.14 0.34
CA LYS A 63 1.07 -3.60 0.37
C LYS A 63 2.39 -4.27 0.74
N TRP A 64 3.48 -3.87 0.09
CA TRP A 64 4.80 -4.42 0.38
C TRP A 64 5.24 -4.17 1.82
N LEU A 65 5.05 -2.95 2.36
CA LEU A 65 5.39 -2.63 3.76
C LEU A 65 4.59 -3.47 4.77
N LEU A 66 3.32 -3.75 4.49
CA LEU A 66 2.54 -4.66 5.33
C LEU A 66 3.06 -6.09 5.26
N GLN A 67 3.36 -6.60 4.07
CA GLN A 67 3.95 -7.94 3.89
C GLN A 67 5.33 -8.04 4.55
N HIS A 68 6.15 -7.01 4.39
CA HIS A 68 7.46 -6.89 5.01
C HIS A 68 7.37 -6.87 6.55
N ALA A 69 6.35 -6.22 7.11
CA ALA A 69 6.10 -6.20 8.55
C ALA A 69 5.77 -7.58 9.13
N VAL A 70 5.12 -8.46 8.36
CA VAL A 70 4.81 -9.84 8.79
C VAL A 70 6.08 -10.60 9.22
N ARG A 71 7.20 -10.39 8.52
CA ARG A 71 8.51 -10.96 8.91
C ARG A 71 8.94 -10.54 10.31
N ARG A 72 8.60 -9.32 10.73
CA ARG A 72 9.05 -8.76 12.01
C ARG A 72 8.35 -9.38 13.22
N PHE A 73 7.15 -9.91 13.02
CA PHE A 73 6.35 -10.59 14.03
C PHE A 73 6.55 -12.12 14.04
N GLY A 74 7.54 -12.63 13.29
CA GLY A 74 7.98 -14.02 13.40
C GLY A 74 7.02 -15.06 12.81
N SER A 75 6.07 -14.67 11.96
CA SER A 75 5.31 -15.68 11.23
C SER A 75 6.11 -16.15 10.02
N ASP A 76 6.72 -17.33 10.12
CA ASP A 76 7.26 -18.09 8.99
C ASP A 76 6.12 -18.72 8.14
N ALA A 77 5.03 -17.97 7.93
CA ALA A 77 3.93 -18.40 7.08
C ALA A 77 4.38 -18.37 5.62
N ARG A 78 5.02 -19.47 5.20
CA ARG A 78 5.54 -19.69 3.85
C ARG A 78 4.64 -20.57 3.01
N TRP A 79 3.77 -21.35 3.65
CA TRP A 79 2.88 -22.28 2.98
C TRP A 79 1.49 -21.67 2.82
N PHE A 80 1.01 -21.63 1.58
CA PHE A 80 -0.30 -21.13 1.20
C PHE A 80 -1.04 -22.19 0.40
N GLU A 81 -2.30 -22.45 0.74
CA GLU A 81 -3.18 -23.30 -0.07
C GLU A 81 -3.86 -22.47 -1.16
N ALA A 82 -3.86 -22.97 -2.39
CA ALA A 82 -4.58 -22.38 -3.52
C ALA A 82 -5.34 -23.45 -4.30
N ARG A 83 -6.28 -23.03 -5.16
CA ARG A 83 -7.02 -23.92 -6.06
C ARG A 83 -6.68 -23.63 -7.50
N CYS A 84 -6.47 -24.68 -8.29
CA CYS A 84 -6.24 -24.52 -9.72
C CYS A 84 -7.49 -23.91 -10.39
N PRO A 85 -7.38 -22.79 -11.14
CA PRO A 85 -8.54 -22.17 -11.78
C PRO A 85 -9.14 -23.03 -12.91
N SER A 86 -8.41 -24.03 -13.41
CA SER A 86 -8.89 -24.94 -14.46
C SER A 86 -9.55 -26.20 -13.93
N CYS A 87 -8.98 -26.86 -12.91
CA CYS A 87 -9.46 -28.15 -12.41
C CYS A 87 -9.91 -28.14 -10.94
N THR A 88 -9.81 -27.01 -10.24
CA THR A 88 -10.22 -26.79 -8.83
C THR A 88 -9.51 -27.61 -7.76
N ALA A 89 -8.58 -28.48 -8.16
CA ALA A 89 -7.74 -29.25 -7.26
C ALA A 89 -6.94 -28.30 -6.33
N PRO A 90 -6.87 -28.60 -5.02
CA PRO A 90 -6.02 -27.86 -4.11
C PRO A 90 -4.55 -28.15 -4.40
N PHE A 91 -3.70 -27.17 -4.18
CA PHE A 91 -2.25 -27.33 -4.19
C PHE A 91 -1.61 -26.35 -3.20
N ASP A 92 -0.48 -26.76 -2.65
CA ASP A 92 0.30 -25.94 -1.73
C ASP A 92 1.39 -25.18 -2.49
N LEU A 93 1.58 -23.93 -2.09
CA LEU A 93 2.62 -23.04 -2.60
C LEU A 93 3.50 -22.62 -1.43
N GLU A 94 4.79 -22.93 -1.53
CA GLU A 94 5.79 -22.30 -0.67
C GLU A 94 6.22 -20.96 -1.27
N CYS A 95 5.91 -19.84 -0.62
CA CYS A 95 6.40 -18.53 -1.02
C CYS A 95 6.62 -17.62 0.20
N ASP A 96 7.66 -16.78 0.14
CA ASP A 96 7.79 -15.68 1.08
C ASP A 96 7.17 -14.42 0.46
N LEU A 97 6.00 -14.02 0.97
CA LEU A 97 5.27 -12.86 0.46
C LEU A 97 6.04 -11.54 0.61
N ALA A 98 7.01 -11.46 1.50
CA ALA A 98 7.85 -10.29 1.63
C ALA A 98 9.00 -10.26 0.59
N ASP A 99 9.25 -11.36 -0.11
CA ASP A 99 10.09 -11.44 -1.31
C ASP A 99 9.30 -11.47 -2.63
N ALA A 100 8.02 -11.10 -2.59
CA ALA A 100 7.21 -11.00 -3.79
C ALA A 100 7.93 -10.20 -4.90
N PRO A 101 7.81 -10.62 -6.18
CA PRO A 101 8.44 -9.93 -7.30
C PRO A 101 8.11 -8.45 -7.32
N ARG A 102 9.14 -7.66 -7.62
CA ARG A 102 9.18 -6.22 -7.37
C ARG A 102 9.71 -5.52 -8.62
N THR A 103 8.95 -4.58 -9.15
CA THR A 103 9.34 -3.74 -10.30
C THR A 103 9.75 -2.35 -9.84
N ALA A 104 10.94 -1.90 -10.21
CA ALA A 104 11.39 -0.54 -9.91
C ALA A 104 10.39 0.50 -10.43
N ALA A 105 10.29 1.63 -9.73
CA ALA A 105 9.48 2.75 -10.18
C ALA A 105 9.98 3.26 -11.54
N GLY A 106 9.05 3.39 -12.49
CA GLY A 106 9.34 3.94 -13.81
C GLY A 106 9.59 5.46 -13.76
N THR A 107 10.04 6.01 -14.88
CA THR A 107 10.24 7.45 -15.06
C THR A 107 8.95 8.22 -14.79
N GLY A 108 9.02 9.31 -14.03
CA GLY A 108 7.86 10.12 -13.69
C GLY A 108 7.02 9.56 -12.53
N PHE A 109 7.47 8.54 -11.81
CA PHE A 109 6.82 8.17 -10.55
C PHE A 109 7.02 9.27 -9.47
N PRO A 110 6.03 9.59 -8.64
CA PRO A 110 4.67 9.04 -8.61
C PRO A 110 3.66 9.78 -9.49
N VAL A 111 4.02 10.92 -10.08
CA VAL A 111 3.13 11.77 -10.90
C VAL A 111 3.68 11.92 -12.31
N VAL A 112 2.94 11.41 -13.29
CA VAL A 112 3.27 11.51 -14.71
C VAL A 112 2.39 12.55 -15.40
N GLU A 113 2.98 13.31 -16.31
CA GLU A 113 2.25 14.18 -17.22
C GLU A 113 1.98 13.45 -18.54
N ILE A 114 0.73 13.47 -18.99
CA ILE A 114 0.28 12.83 -20.23
C ILE A 114 -0.40 13.88 -21.10
N ALA A 115 0.04 14.00 -22.35
CA ALA A 115 -0.66 14.80 -23.36
C ALA A 115 -1.97 14.09 -23.74
N THR A 116 -3.10 14.81 -23.60
CA THR A 116 -4.42 14.29 -23.96
C THR A 116 -5.11 15.23 -24.96
N SER A 117 -6.23 14.79 -25.56
CA SER A 117 -7.08 15.65 -26.39
C SER A 117 -7.70 16.83 -25.62
N LEU A 118 -7.62 16.84 -24.29
CA LEU A 118 -8.11 17.89 -23.39
C LEU A 118 -6.98 18.74 -22.81
N GLY A 119 -5.78 18.70 -23.42
CA GLY A 119 -4.55 19.33 -22.92
C GLY A 119 -3.67 18.39 -22.09
N PRO A 120 -2.51 18.87 -21.62
CA PRO A 120 -1.67 18.11 -20.69
C PRO A 120 -2.39 17.87 -19.36
N ARG A 121 -2.26 16.66 -18.83
CA ARG A 121 -2.89 16.21 -17.58
C ARG A 121 -1.89 15.48 -16.71
N GLN A 122 -1.93 15.72 -15.41
CA GLN A 122 -1.15 14.95 -14.45
C GLN A 122 -1.95 13.75 -13.93
N PHE A 123 -1.27 12.62 -13.78
CA PHE A 123 -1.82 11.40 -13.19
C PHE A 123 -0.89 10.92 -12.10
N GLU A 124 -1.42 10.76 -10.89
CA GLU A 124 -0.70 10.20 -9.75
C GLU A 124 -0.95 8.69 -9.64
N ALA A 125 0.09 7.93 -9.32
CA ALA A 125 -0.06 6.54 -8.93
C ALA A 125 -1.04 6.43 -7.73
N PRO A 126 -1.97 5.45 -7.72
CA PRO A 126 -2.86 5.24 -6.59
C PRO A 126 -2.06 5.14 -5.28
N ASN A 127 -2.53 5.82 -4.23
CA ASN A 127 -1.88 5.91 -2.93
C ASN A 127 -2.95 5.84 -1.81
N GLY A 128 -2.51 5.84 -0.55
CA GLY A 128 -3.43 5.77 0.59
C GLY A 128 -4.50 6.86 0.59
N LYS A 129 -4.18 8.09 0.16
CA LYS A 129 -5.17 9.18 0.03
C LYS A 129 -6.27 8.82 -0.96
N HIS A 130 -5.92 8.21 -2.09
CA HIS A 130 -6.90 7.76 -3.09
C HIS A 130 -7.75 6.61 -2.55
N GLU A 131 -7.15 5.63 -1.87
CA GLU A 131 -7.88 4.51 -1.26
C GLU A 131 -8.86 4.97 -0.18
N GLU A 132 -8.44 5.87 0.72
CA GLU A 132 -9.28 6.43 1.78
C GLU A 132 -10.48 7.18 1.19
N ARG A 133 -10.25 8.06 0.20
CA ARG A 133 -11.34 8.77 -0.49
C ARG A 133 -12.28 7.81 -1.22
N LEU A 134 -11.75 6.78 -1.87
CA LEU A 134 -12.57 5.82 -2.58
C LEU A 134 -13.46 5.02 -1.61
N ALA A 135 -12.96 4.67 -0.41
CA ALA A 135 -13.72 3.93 0.59
C ALA A 135 -14.97 4.68 1.08
N ASP A 136 -14.93 6.01 1.08
CA ASP A 136 -16.05 6.86 1.52
C ASP A 136 -17.06 7.17 0.40
N MET A 137 -16.76 6.79 -0.84
CA MET A 137 -17.57 7.12 -2.01
C MET A 137 -18.54 5.99 -2.39
N HIS A 138 -19.74 6.37 -2.80
CA HIS A 138 -20.62 5.49 -3.56
C HIS A 138 -20.38 5.73 -5.06
N PHE A 139 -20.17 4.68 -5.84
CA PHE A 139 -19.85 4.80 -7.26
C PHE A 139 -20.62 3.79 -8.10
N ALA A 140 -21.12 4.26 -9.25
CA ALA A 140 -21.72 3.41 -10.27
C ALA A 140 -20.65 2.67 -11.10
N ASP A 141 -19.51 3.32 -11.38
CA ASP A 141 -18.36 2.71 -12.04
C ASP A 141 -17.06 2.99 -11.25
N PRO A 142 -16.51 2.00 -10.53
CA PRO A 142 -15.31 2.18 -9.71
C PRO A 142 -14.08 2.57 -10.54
N ARG A 143 -13.98 2.14 -11.80
CA ARG A 143 -12.81 2.42 -12.65
C ARG A 143 -12.75 3.89 -13.02
N ARG A 144 -13.89 4.45 -13.41
CA ARG A 144 -14.00 5.87 -13.76
C ARG A 144 -13.77 6.76 -12.55
N THR A 145 -14.30 6.38 -11.39
CA THR A 145 -14.05 7.10 -10.13
C THR A 145 -12.57 7.10 -9.76
N LEU A 146 -11.90 5.93 -9.81
CA LEU A 146 -10.48 5.83 -9.50
C LEU A 146 -9.62 6.64 -10.47
N ALA A 147 -9.91 6.56 -11.78
CA ALA A 147 -9.20 7.36 -12.78
C ALA A 147 -9.37 8.87 -12.54
N GLY A 148 -10.56 9.32 -12.13
CA GLY A 148 -10.81 10.70 -11.74
C GLY A 148 -10.08 11.12 -10.46
N LEU A 149 -9.99 10.23 -9.46
CA LEU A 149 -9.26 10.50 -8.21
C LEU A 149 -7.75 10.63 -8.44
N CYS A 150 -7.20 9.81 -9.34
CA CYS A 150 -5.77 9.83 -9.68
C CYS A 150 -5.43 10.96 -10.68
N GLY A 151 -6.42 11.53 -11.36
CA GLY A 151 -6.25 12.64 -12.29
C GLY A 151 -6.08 13.97 -11.55
N LEU A 152 -4.86 14.50 -11.55
CA LEU A 152 -4.51 15.78 -10.94
C LEU A 152 -4.73 16.92 -11.96
N GLY A 153 -5.97 17.34 -12.15
CA GLY A 153 -6.30 18.63 -12.79
C GLY A 153 -5.71 18.88 -14.20
N ALA A 154 -5.69 20.15 -14.63
CA ALA A 154 -4.86 20.60 -15.75
C ALA A 154 -3.49 21.04 -15.20
N VAL A 155 -2.45 20.93 -16.02
CA VAL A 155 -1.11 21.46 -15.71
C VAL A 155 -1.12 22.99 -15.68
#